data_AF-A0A944W0G5-F1
#
_entry.id   AF-A0A944W0G5-F1
#
_cell.length_a   1.000
_cell.length_b   1.000
_cell.length_c   1.000
_cell.angle_alpha   90.00
_cell.angle_beta   90.00
_cell.angle_gamma   90.00
#
_symmetry.space_group_name_H-M   'P 1'
#
loop_
_entity.id
_entity.type
_entity.pdbx_description
1 polymer ?
#
loop_
_entity_poly.entity_id
_entity_poly.type
_entity_poly.pdbx_seq_one_letter_code
_entity_poly.pdbx_strand_id
1 'polypeptide(L)'
;LVSQATDYLRGDVAVKGGISALVKTAHLAEGFHLNYEVHHGGNSLNNVANLHVIMAIKNCEYFEVLLPSGAQKYGLIEDIDPDADGLVHAFDEPGLGAKIDFELIERKKTAVLS
;
A
#
# COMPACT_ATOMS: atom_id res chain seq x y z
N LEU A 1 6.34 18.70 -10.12
CA LEU A 1 6.59 18.08 -11.44
C LEU A 1 7.22 19.09 -12.39
N VAL A 2 6.51 20.14 -12.82
CA VAL A 2 7.05 21.16 -13.76
C VAL A 2 8.34 21.83 -13.27
N SER A 3 8.45 22.13 -11.97
CA SER A 3 9.65 22.74 -11.38
C SER A 3 10.81 21.76 -11.14
N GLN A 4 10.61 20.46 -11.40
CA GLN A 4 11.62 19.40 -11.19
C GLN A 4 12.27 19.40 -9.80
N ALA A 5 11.49 19.72 -8.76
CA ALA A 5 11.99 19.83 -7.38
C ALA A 5 12.08 18.49 -6.62
N THR A 6 11.81 17.35 -7.27
CA THR A 6 11.90 16.00 -6.68
C THR A 6 12.25 14.99 -7.77
N ASP A 7 13.00 13.96 -7.42
CA ASP A 7 13.36 12.83 -8.29
C ASP A 7 12.26 11.76 -8.33
N TYR A 8 11.45 11.70 -7.27
CA TYR A 8 10.36 10.72 -7.14
C TYR A 8 9.07 11.41 -6.70
N LEU A 9 7.95 10.99 -7.28
CA LEU A 9 6.65 11.26 -6.67
C LEU A 9 6.31 10.11 -5.71
N ARG A 10 5.65 10.42 -4.60
CA ARG A 10 5.25 9.39 -3.63
C ARG A 10 3.82 9.58 -3.17
N GLY A 11 3.18 8.47 -2.82
CA GLY A 11 1.85 8.46 -2.22
C GLY A 11 1.47 7.11 -1.65
N ASP A 12 0.32 7.06 -0.99
CA ASP A 12 -0.22 5.88 -0.34
C ASP A 12 -1.75 5.99 -0.30
N VAL A 13 -2.43 4.84 -0.27
CA VAL A 13 -3.90 4.81 -0.30
C VAL A 13 -4.56 5.52 0.88
N ALA A 14 -3.89 5.64 2.04
CA ALA A 14 -4.47 6.18 3.25
C ALA A 14 -4.51 7.72 3.23
N VAL A 15 -3.46 8.37 2.71
CA VAL A 15 -3.29 9.83 2.77
C VAL A 15 -3.60 10.50 1.42
N LYS A 16 -3.39 9.80 0.29
CA LYS A 16 -3.48 10.41 -1.05
C LYS A 16 -4.77 10.13 -1.80
N GLY A 17 -5.81 9.67 -1.12
CA GLY A 17 -7.15 9.53 -1.70
C GLY A 17 -7.43 8.17 -2.35
N GLY A 18 -6.80 7.12 -1.84
CA GLY A 18 -7.08 5.73 -2.23
C GLY A 18 -6.50 5.32 -3.60
N ILE A 19 -6.79 4.07 -3.98
CA ILE A 19 -6.31 3.42 -5.21
C ILE A 19 -6.50 4.31 -6.45
N SER A 20 -7.70 4.87 -6.61
CA SER A 20 -8.05 5.70 -7.77
C SER A 20 -7.15 6.93 -7.92
N ALA A 21 -6.78 7.58 -6.81
CA ALA A 21 -5.91 8.74 -6.84
C ALA A 21 -4.47 8.32 -7.12
N LEU A 22 -3.99 7.22 -6.52
CA LEU A 22 -2.65 6.70 -6.77
C LEU A 22 -2.44 6.40 -8.24
N VAL A 23 -3.34 5.66 -8.89
CA VAL A 23 -3.24 5.32 -10.32
C VAL A 23 -3.16 6.58 -11.18
N LYS A 24 -3.98 7.60 -10.90
CA LYS A 24 -3.93 8.89 -11.61
C LYS A 24 -2.59 9.59 -11.43
N THR A 25 -2.08 9.62 -10.20
CA THR A 25 -0.80 10.29 -9.90
C THR A 25 0.41 9.51 -10.40
N ALA A 26 0.34 8.18 -10.48
CA ALA A 26 1.38 7.34 -11.04
C ALA A 26 1.52 7.57 -12.55
N HIS A 27 0.40 7.60 -13.30
CA HIS A 27 0.40 7.96 -14.72
C HIS A 27 0.82 9.42 -14.96
N LEU A 28 0.47 10.33 -14.05
CA LEU A 28 0.96 11.70 -14.12
C LEU A 28 2.49 11.75 -13.93
N ALA A 29 3.05 11.01 -12.97
CA ALA A 29 4.49 10.92 -12.78
C ALA A 29 5.21 10.31 -14.00
N GLU A 30 4.63 9.25 -14.57
CA GLU A 30 5.12 8.61 -15.80
C GLU A 30 5.23 9.62 -16.96
N GLY A 31 4.22 10.48 -17.14
CA GLY A 31 4.24 11.54 -18.16
C GLY A 31 5.34 12.61 -17.96
N PHE A 32 5.94 12.67 -16.77
CA PHE A 32 7.08 13.53 -16.46
C PHE A 32 8.40 12.74 -16.32
N HIS A 33 8.41 11.47 -16.72
CA HIS A 33 9.55 10.56 -16.59
C HIS A 33 10.04 10.38 -15.15
N LEU A 34 9.13 10.40 -14.19
CA LEU A 34 9.43 10.14 -12.78
C LEU A 34 8.82 8.81 -12.33
N ASN A 35 9.52 8.13 -11.41
CA ASN A 35 8.91 7.02 -10.69
C ASN A 35 7.91 7.53 -9.65
N TYR A 36 6.94 6.68 -9.36
CA TYR A 36 5.94 6.82 -8.33
C TYR A 36 6.17 5.75 -7.25
N GLU A 37 6.95 6.09 -6.23
CA GLU A 37 7.29 5.16 -5.16
C GLU A 37 6.24 5.21 -4.05
N VAL A 38 5.64 4.06 -3.76
CA VAL A 38 4.50 3.96 -2.84
C VAL A 38 5.00 3.93 -1.40
N HIS A 39 4.44 4.80 -0.56
CA HIS A 39 4.70 4.84 0.88
C HIS A 39 3.82 3.83 1.63
N HIS A 40 4.26 3.40 2.79
CA HIS A 40 3.57 2.49 3.70
C HIS A 40 2.19 3.06 4.07
N GLY A 41 1.15 2.26 3.93
CA GLY A 41 -0.25 2.66 4.10
C GLY A 41 -0.70 2.83 5.57
N GLY A 42 0.23 2.90 6.52
CA GLY A 42 -0.02 2.99 7.96
C GLY A 42 -0.64 1.76 8.65
N ASN A 43 -1.16 0.77 7.92
CA ASN A 43 -1.61 -0.52 8.46
C ASN A 43 -1.54 -1.62 7.40
N SER A 44 -1.75 -2.87 7.81
CA SER A 44 -1.68 -4.04 6.93
C SER A 44 -2.63 -3.96 5.74
N LEU A 45 -3.93 -3.70 5.95
CA LEU A 45 -4.91 -3.73 4.86
C LEU A 45 -4.65 -2.64 3.80
N ASN A 46 -4.20 -1.45 4.23
CA ASN A 46 -3.79 -0.39 3.32
C ASN A 46 -2.52 -0.78 2.53
N ASN A 47 -1.59 -1.52 3.13
CA ASN A 47 -0.45 -2.06 2.40
C ASN A 47 -0.84 -3.09 1.36
N VAL A 48 -1.88 -3.88 1.60
CA VAL A 48 -2.43 -4.77 0.58
C VAL A 48 -2.96 -3.97 -0.61
N ALA A 49 -3.73 -2.91 -0.35
CA ALA A 49 -4.21 -2.02 -1.41
C ALA A 49 -3.07 -1.31 -2.15
N ASN A 50 -2.03 -0.86 -1.44
CA ASN A 50 -0.81 -0.32 -2.04
C ASN A 50 -0.13 -1.36 -2.95
N LEU A 51 0.01 -2.61 -2.49
CA LEU A 51 0.66 -3.68 -3.26
C LEU A 51 -0.07 -3.95 -4.58
N HIS A 52 -1.41 -3.98 -4.57
CA HIS A 52 -2.20 -4.09 -5.81
C HIS A 52 -1.91 -2.95 -6.79
N VAL A 53 -1.73 -1.72 -6.30
CA VAL A 53 -1.34 -0.59 -7.16
C VAL A 53 0.08 -0.77 -7.69
N ILE A 54 1.04 -1.12 -6.83
CA ILE A 54 2.45 -1.33 -7.20
C ILE A 54 2.56 -2.39 -8.31
N MET A 55 1.85 -3.51 -8.18
CA MET A 55 1.83 -4.57 -9.18
C MET A 55 1.19 -4.15 -10.51
N ALA A 56 0.37 -3.09 -10.51
CA ALA A 56 -0.35 -2.63 -11.70
C ALA A 56 0.36 -1.48 -12.45
N ILE A 57 1.28 -0.76 -11.80
CA ILE A 57 2.00 0.38 -12.39
C ILE A 57 3.42 -0.02 -12.81
N LYS A 58 3.95 0.61 -13.86
CA LYS A 58 5.28 0.28 -14.39
C LYS A 58 6.42 1.10 -13.79
N ASN A 59 6.10 2.21 -13.14
CA ASN A 59 7.06 3.19 -12.65
C ASN A 59 7.19 3.16 -11.12
N CYS A 60 7.18 1.98 -10.52
CA CYS A 60 7.44 1.78 -9.09
C CYS A 60 8.36 0.56 -8.94
N GLU A 61 9.46 0.71 -8.23
CA GLU A 61 10.47 -0.35 -8.10
C GLU A 61 10.40 -1.05 -6.73
N TYR A 62 9.95 -0.35 -5.69
CA TYR A 62 10.05 -0.84 -4.31
C TYR A 62 8.70 -1.00 -3.62
N PHE A 63 8.68 -1.91 -2.64
CA PHE A 63 7.66 -1.99 -1.62
C PHE A 63 8.25 -1.54 -0.28
N GLU A 64 7.66 -0.55 0.37
CA GLU A 64 8.19 0.00 1.62
C GLU A 64 7.89 -0.90 2.82
N VAL A 65 8.94 -1.37 3.48
CA VAL A 65 8.86 -2.15 4.72
C VAL A 65 9.28 -1.27 5.90
N LEU A 66 8.35 -0.97 6.81
CA LEU A 66 8.65 -0.19 8.00
C LEU A 66 9.23 -1.09 9.10
N LEU A 67 10.29 -0.64 9.78
CA LEU A 67 10.89 -1.37 10.90
C LEU A 67 10.69 -0.64 12.23
N PRO A 68 10.40 -1.35 13.34
CA PRO A 68 10.19 -2.81 13.41
C PRO A 68 8.85 -3.23 12.79
N SER A 69 8.85 -4.30 11.98
CA SER A 69 7.71 -4.68 11.12
C SER A 69 6.40 -4.90 11.89
N GLY A 70 6.47 -5.48 13.09
CA GLY A 70 5.30 -5.72 13.93
C GLY A 70 4.55 -4.46 14.40
N ALA A 71 5.17 -3.27 14.35
CA ALA A 71 4.54 -2.04 14.85
C ALA A 71 3.34 -1.58 14.01
N GLN A 72 3.28 -1.97 12.74
CA GLN A 72 2.23 -1.55 11.80
C GLN A 72 1.32 -2.71 11.36
N LYS A 73 1.59 -3.94 11.82
CA LYS A 73 0.76 -5.10 11.52
C LYS A 73 -0.52 -5.06 12.35
N TYR A 74 -1.66 -4.98 11.69
CA TYR A 74 -2.95 -4.89 12.36
C TYR A 74 -4.11 -5.41 11.50
N GLY A 75 -4.94 -6.26 12.11
CA GLY A 75 -6.26 -6.59 11.57
C GLY A 75 -6.29 -7.64 10.46
N LEU A 76 -5.15 -8.26 10.12
CA LEU A 76 -5.09 -9.37 9.17
C LEU A 76 -4.67 -10.67 9.86
N ILE A 77 -5.18 -11.80 9.37
CA ILE A 77 -4.77 -13.15 9.81
C ILE A 77 -3.39 -13.49 9.23
N GLU A 78 -3.17 -13.10 7.97
CA GLU A 78 -1.91 -13.28 7.23
C GLU A 78 -1.51 -11.91 6.67
N ASP A 79 -0.26 -11.51 6.86
CA ASP A 79 0.25 -10.20 6.44
C ASP A 79 1.24 -10.34 5.27
N ILE A 80 1.57 -9.22 4.64
CA ILE A 80 2.62 -9.17 3.62
C ILE A 80 3.97 -9.24 4.32
N ASP A 81 4.73 -10.29 4.04
CA ASP A 81 6.11 -10.44 4.48
C ASP A 81 7.01 -10.68 3.26
N PRO A 82 8.19 -10.03 3.20
CA PRO A 82 9.18 -10.35 2.18
C PRO A 82 9.64 -11.79 2.29
N ASP A 83 9.78 -12.47 1.15
CA ASP A 83 10.36 -13.81 1.08
C ASP A 83 11.88 -13.78 1.23
N ALA A 84 12.52 -14.95 1.08
CA ALA A 84 13.97 -15.10 1.20
C ALA A 84 14.77 -14.31 0.15
N ASP A 85 14.14 -13.97 -0.99
CA ASP A 85 14.74 -13.19 -2.07
C ASP A 85 14.42 -11.68 -1.93
N GLY A 86 13.69 -11.30 -0.87
CA GLY A 86 13.30 -9.92 -0.61
C GLY A 86 12.10 -9.44 -1.43
N LEU A 87 11.35 -10.36 -2.03
CA LEU A 87 10.16 -10.06 -2.82
C LEU A 87 8.89 -10.18 -1.97
N VAL A 88 7.89 -9.38 -2.31
CA VAL A 88 6.56 -9.45 -1.70
C VAL A 88 5.54 -9.93 -2.73
N HIS A 89 4.52 -10.66 -2.25
CA HIS A 89 3.53 -11.30 -3.12
C HIS A 89 2.14 -10.80 -2.79
N ALA A 90 1.34 -10.57 -3.83
CA ALA A 90 -0.08 -10.23 -3.66
C ALA A 90 -0.87 -11.47 -3.22
N PHE A 91 -2.02 -11.25 -2.57
CA PHE A 91 -2.97 -12.31 -2.29
C PHE A 91 -3.78 -12.65 -3.55
N ASP A 92 -4.05 -13.94 -3.77
CA ASP A 92 -4.71 -14.44 -4.99
C ASP A 92 -6.25 -14.51 -4.91
N GLU A 93 -6.84 -14.10 -3.78
CA GLU A 93 -8.28 -14.09 -3.58
C GLU A 93 -8.94 -12.81 -4.15
N PRO A 94 -10.25 -12.83 -4.50
CA PRO A 94 -10.93 -11.66 -5.08
C PRO A 94 -10.86 -10.38 -4.24
N GLY A 95 -10.80 -9.23 -4.92
CA GLY A 95 -10.70 -7.92 -4.28
C GLY A 95 -9.28 -7.66 -3.79
N LEU A 96 -9.12 -7.22 -2.53
CA LEU A 96 -7.79 -7.10 -1.94
C LEU A 96 -7.19 -8.47 -1.58
N GLY A 97 -8.03 -9.50 -1.44
CA GLY A 97 -7.62 -10.89 -1.19
C GLY A 97 -7.11 -11.20 0.23
N ALA A 98 -6.93 -10.19 1.07
CA ALA A 98 -6.46 -10.38 2.44
C ALA A 98 -7.58 -10.85 3.39
N LYS A 99 -7.22 -11.78 4.29
CA LYS A 99 -8.13 -12.29 5.33
C LYS A 99 -8.09 -11.39 6.56
N ILE A 100 -9.21 -10.77 6.89
CA ILE A 100 -9.36 -9.88 8.06
C ILE A 100 -9.53 -10.71 9.34
N ASP A 101 -8.80 -10.36 10.40
CA ASP A 101 -9.01 -10.89 11.75
C ASP A 101 -10.20 -10.15 12.41
N PHE A 102 -11.42 -10.60 12.08
CA PHE A 102 -12.64 -9.99 12.62
C PHE A 102 -12.77 -10.15 14.14
N GLU A 103 -12.14 -11.15 14.76
CA GLU A 103 -12.15 -11.30 16.22
C GLU A 103 -11.34 -10.20 16.91
N LEU A 104 -10.17 -9.87 16.35
CA LEU A 104 -9.38 -8.71 16.77
C LEU A 104 -10.16 -7.41 16.57
N ILE A 105 -10.77 -7.23 15.40
CA ILE A 105 -11.56 -6.02 15.10
C ILE A 105 -12.71 -5.89 16.11
N GLU A 106 -13.44 -6.96 16.40
CA GLU A 106 -14.53 -6.93 17.39
C GLU A 106 -14.01 -6.55 18.78
N ARG A 107 -12.92 -7.19 19.23
CA ARG A 107 -12.31 -6.94 20.54
C ARG A 107 -11.76 -5.52 20.69
N LYS A 108 -11.38 -4.86 19.61
CA LYS A 108 -10.79 -3.51 19.59
C LYS A 108 -11.76 -2.43 19.12
N LYS A 109 -13.01 -2.78 18.79
CA LYS A 109 -14.03 -1.86 18.30
C LYS A 109 -14.31 -0.78 19.35
N THR A 110 -14.28 0.48 18.93
CA THR A 110 -14.59 1.63 19.79
C THR A 110 -15.96 2.23 19.50
N ALA A 111 -16.43 2.15 18.26
CA ALA A 111 -17.73 2.65 17.83
C ALA A 111 -18.18 1.95 16.53
N VAL A 112 -19.48 2.07 16.23
CA VAL A 112 -20.07 1.79 14.91
C VAL A 112 -20.70 3.09 14.44
N LEU A 113 -20.34 3.55 13.24
CA LEU A 113 -20.91 4.75 12.65
C LEU A 113 -22.22 4.40 11.92
N SER A 114 -23.22 5.27 12.06
CA SER A 114 -24.55 5.17 11.42
C SER A 114 -24.69 6.16 10.28
#